data_AF-A0A3E1NF00-F1
#
_entry.id   AF-A0A3E1NF00-F1
#
_cell.length_a   1.000
_cell.length_b   1.000
_cell.length_c   1.000
_cell.angle_alpha   90.00
_cell.angle_beta   90.00
_cell.angle_gamma   90.00
#
_symmetry.space_group_name_H-M   'P 1'
#
loop_
_entity.id
_entity.type
_entity.pdbx_description
1 polymer ?
#
loop_
_entity_poly.entity_id
_entity_poly.type
_entity_poly.pdbx_seq_one_letter_code
_entity_poly.pdbx_strand_id
1 'polypeptide(L)' 'MKTLLFVLLLLSNIKCGNTTTTVYVCDSTGAIRYHYKANCRGLSNCQHRIVQTTLESAQKSNKTLCKWEQSAR' A
#
# COMPACT_ATOMS: atom_id res chain seq x y z
N MET A 1 -30.93 4.56 37.75
CA MET A 1 -29.61 3.90 37.69
C MET A 1 -29.64 2.67 36.77
N LYS A 2 -30.08 2.80 35.51
CA LYS A 2 -30.13 1.70 34.52
C LYS A 2 -29.72 2.13 33.11
N THR A 3 -29.66 3.44 32.85
CA THR A 3 -29.24 4.04 31.59
C THR A 3 -27.72 3.99 31.36
N LEU A 4 -26.91 3.83 32.41
CA LEU A 4 -25.44 3.71 32.30
C LEU A 4 -24.99 2.38 31.68
N LEU A 5 -25.75 1.29 31.84
CA LEU A 5 -25.38 -0.03 31.34
C LEU A 5 -25.55 -0.14 29.81
N PHE A 6 -26.47 0.63 29.23
CA PHE A 6 -26.76 0.62 27.79
C PHE A 6 -25.73 1.40 26.95
N VAL A 7 -25.06 2.40 27.54
CA VAL A 7 -24.05 3.21 26.83
C VAL A 7 -22.76 2.42 26.58
N LEU A 8 -22.44 1.44 27.42
CA LEU A 8 -21.23 0.62 27.28
C LEU A 8 -21.27 -0.35 26.09
N LEU A 9 -22.46 -0.69 25.60
CA LEU A 9 -22.68 -1.63 24.47
C LEU A 9 -22.49 -0.98 23.09
N LEU A 10 -22.38 0.34 22.99
CA LEU A 10 -22.27 1.08 21.73
C LEU A 10 -20.81 1.36 21.29
N LEU A 11 -19.82 1.08 22.14
CA LEU A 11 -18.40 1.41 21.89
C LEU A 11 -17.59 0.26 21.26
N SER A 12 -18.19 -0.91 21.00
CA SER A 12 -17.47 -2.15 20.68
C SER A 12 -17.16 -2.39 19.20
N ASN A 13 -17.46 -1.46 18.28
CA ASN A 13 -17.34 -1.69 16.83
C ASN A 13 -16.39 -0.74 16.08
N ILE A 14 -15.35 -0.20 16.73
CA ILE A 14 -14.28 0.51 16.01
C ILE A 14 -13.18 -0.49 15.67
N LYS A 15 -13.33 -1.21 14.54
CA LYS A 15 -12.21 -1.92 13.92
C LYS A 15 -11.38 -0.91 13.11
N CYS A 16 -10.34 -0.36 13.72
CA CYS A 16 -9.30 0.39 13.01
C CYS A 16 -8.33 -0.60 12.36
N GLY A 17 -8.75 -1.19 11.24
CA GLY A 17 -7.91 -2.08 10.44
C GLY A 17 -7.20 -1.29 9.36
N ASN A 18 -6.02 -0.72 9.66
CA ASN A 18 -5.19 -0.12 8.63
C ASN A 18 -4.57 -1.24 7.78
N THR A 19 -5.27 -1.69 6.75
CA THR A 19 -4.73 -2.65 5.78
C THR A 19 -3.63 -1.95 4.97
N THR A 20 -2.40 -2.04 5.42
CA THR A 20 -1.24 -1.52 4.71
C THR A 20 -0.94 -2.43 3.52
N THR A 21 -1.23 -1.96 2.31
CA THR A 21 -0.87 -2.68 1.09
C THR A 21 0.62 -2.54 0.85
N THR A 22 1.36 -3.65 0.91
CA THR A 22 2.78 -3.68 0.55
C THR A 22 2.95 -3.64 -0.96
N VAL A 23 3.89 -2.80 -1.42
CA VAL A 23 4.27 -2.64 -2.83
C VAL A 23 5.80 -2.65 -2.96
N TYR A 24 6.27 -2.86 -4.18
CA TYR A 24 7.67 -2.91 -4.55
C TYR A 24 8.05 -1.67 -5.35
N VAL A 25 9.22 -1.11 -5.06
CA VAL A 25 9.76 0.09 -5.72
C VAL A 25 11.23 -0.16 -6.08
N CYS A 26 11.66 0.32 -7.25
CA CYS A 26 13.07 0.37 -7.60
C CYS A 26 13.75 1.55 -6.90
N ASP A 27 14.81 1.31 -6.13
CA ASP A 27 15.60 2.30 -5.38
C ASP A 27 16.59 3.03 -6.32
N SER A 28 16.04 3.69 -7.33
CA SER A 28 16.79 4.50 -8.29
C SER A 28 16.18 5.89 -8.36
N THR A 29 17.01 6.91 -8.55
CA THR A 29 16.60 8.31 -8.63
C THR A 29 15.57 8.56 -9.74
N GLY A 30 15.62 7.79 -10.84
CA GLY A 30 14.69 7.88 -11.96
C GLY A 30 13.42 7.03 -11.82
N ALA A 31 13.24 6.28 -10.73
CA ALA A 31 12.12 5.35 -10.59
C ALA A 31 10.83 6.07 -10.21
N ILE A 32 9.94 6.27 -11.19
CA ILE A 32 8.64 6.93 -11.02
C ILE A 32 7.47 5.96 -10.81
N ARG A 33 7.72 4.65 -10.79
CA ARG A 33 6.68 3.62 -10.68
C ARG A 33 6.80 2.77 -9.42
N TYR A 34 5.66 2.34 -8.89
CA TYR A 34 5.55 1.27 -7.90
C TYR A 34 4.87 0.05 -8.52
N HIS A 35 5.07 -1.11 -7.89
CA HIS A 35 4.61 -2.41 -8.40
C HIS A 35 3.92 -3.21 -7.30
N TYR A 36 2.82 -3.90 -7.60
CA TYR A 36 2.20 -4.83 -6.65
C TYR A 36 2.92 -6.18 -6.61
N LYS A 37 3.52 -6.59 -7.73
CA LYS A 37 4.21 -7.87 -7.86
C LYS A 37 5.73 -7.66 -7.95
N ALA A 38 6.48 -8.43 -7.16
CA ALA A 38 7.94 -8.43 -7.19
C ALA A 38 8.52 -8.88 -8.55
N ASN A 39 7.76 -9.67 -9.31
CA ASN A 39 8.13 -10.18 -10.63
C ASN A 39 7.46 -9.41 -11.79
N CYS A 40 6.99 -8.17 -11.55
CA CYS A 40 6.45 -7.35 -12.62
C CYS A 40 7.49 -7.15 -13.74
N ARG A 41 7.08 -7.31 -15.00
CA ARG A 41 7.92 -7.06 -16.19
C ARG A 41 8.55 -5.66 -16.20
N GLY A 42 7.87 -4.66 -15.64
CA GLY A 42 8.43 -3.31 -15.51
C GLY A 42 9.49 -3.20 -14.41
N LEU A 43 9.43 -4.06 -13.40
CA LEU A 43 10.37 -4.08 -12.27
C LEU A 43 11.62 -4.91 -12.57
N SER A 44 11.52 -5.92 -13.44
CA SER A 44 12.65 -6.79 -13.80
C SER A 44 13.80 -6.06 -14.49
N ASN A 45 13.57 -4.86 -15.03
CA ASN A 45 14.61 -4.01 -15.64
C ASN A 45 15.33 -3.12 -14.60
N CYS A 46 14.93 -3.15 -13.32
CA CYS A 46 15.59 -2.39 -12.28
C CYS A 46 17.01 -2.93 -12.05
N GLN A 47 18.02 -2.08 -12.29
CA GLN A 47 19.43 -2.39 -12.01
C GLN A 47 19.86 -2.06 -10.58
N HIS A 48 18.94 -1.52 -9.79
CA HIS A 48 19.17 -1.10 -8.40
C HIS A 48 18.46 -2.05 -7.44
N ARG A 49 18.56 -1.79 -6.14
CA ARG A 49 17.84 -2.55 -5.13
C ARG A 49 16.33 -2.37 -5.29
N ILE A 50 15.60 -3.47 -5.17
CA ILE A 50 14.14 -3.45 -5.04
C ILE A 50 13.80 -3.35 -3.56
N VAL A 51 13.02 -2.33 -3.18
CA VAL A 51 12.59 -2.08 -1.81
C VAL A 51 11.09 -2.34 -1.66
N GLN A 52 10.71 -2.92 -0.54
CA GLN A 52 9.31 -3.06 -0.15
C GLN A 52 8.88 -1.85 0.68
N THR A 53 7.75 -1.26 0.34
CA THR A 53 7.17 -0.14 1.06
C THR A 53 5.65 -0.23 1.08
N THR A 54 4.97 0.69 1.75
CA THR A 54 3.51 0.77 1.71
C THR A 54 3.05 1.53 0.47
N LEU A 55 1.87 1.17 -0.04
CA LEU A 55 1.22 1.88 -1.15
C LEU A 55 1.11 3.38 -0.86
N GLU A 56 0.74 3.72 0.37
CA GLU A 56 0.64 5.11 0.82
C GLU A 56 1.99 5.84 0.75
N SER A 57 3.07 5.21 1.21
CA SER A 57 4.42 5.78 1.12
C SER A 57 4.85 5.98 -0.34
N ALA A 58 4.59 4.99 -1.21
CA ALA A 58 4.90 5.10 -2.63
C ALA A 58 4.12 6.26 -3.31
N GLN A 59 2.83 6.39 -2.99
CA GLN A 59 1.98 7.49 -3.48
C GLN A 59 2.43 8.85 -2.96
N LYS A 60 2.78 8.95 -1.67
CA LYS A 60 3.37 10.16 -1.06
C LYS A 60 4.69 10.57 -1.72
N SER A 61 5.47 9.60 -2.20
CA SER A 61 6.68 9.85 -2.99
C SER A 61 6.42 10.13 -4.48
N ASN A 62 5.19 10.47 -4.88
CA ASN A 62 4.78 10.74 -6.27
C ASN A 62 5.02 9.58 -7.25
N LYS A 63 5.12 8.34 -6.75
CA LYS A 63 5.24 7.16 -7.61
C LYS A 63 3.84 6.74 -8.09
N THR A 64 3.77 6.25 -9.31
CA THR A 64 2.52 5.85 -9.96
C THR A 64 2.51 4.35 -10.28
N LEU A 65 1.33 3.75 -10.45
CA LEU A 65 1.24 2.33 -10.76
C LEU A 65 1.91 2.00 -12.10
N CYS A 66 2.68 0.90 -12.14
CA CYS A 66 3.24 0.37 -13.37
C CYS A 66 2.14 0.07 -14.42
N LYS A 67 2.32 0.54 -15.67
CA LYS A 67 1.34 0.35 -16.75
C LYS A 67 1.02 -1.13 -17.01
N TRP A 68 2.02 -2.02 -16.90
CA TRP A 68 1.84 -3.47 -17.07
C TRP A 68 0.87 -4.09 -16.04
N GLU A 69 0.70 -3.46 -14.89
CA GLU A 69 -0.19 -3.92 -13.83
C GLU A 69 -1.55 -3.21 -13.85
N GLN A 70 -1.69 -2.11 -14.60
CA GLN A 70 -2.97 -1.41 -14.78
C GLN A 70 -3.96 -2.26 -15.58
N SER A 71 -3.48 -3.01 -16.56
CA SER A 71 -4.31 -3.89 -17.41
C SER A 71 -4.46 -5.32 -16.88
N ALA A 72 -3.85 -5.64 -15.73
CA ALA A 72 -3.90 -6.97 -15.11
C ALA A 72 -4.88 -7.04 -13.91
N ARG A 73 -5.74 -6.02 -13.77
CA ARG A 73 -6.81 -5.93 -12.78
C ARG A 73 -8.16 -6.08 -13.44
#